data_AF-G8XZV0-F1
#
_entry.id   AF-G8XZV0-F1
#
_cell.length_a   1.000
_cell.length_b   1.000
_cell.length_c   1.000
_cell.angle_alpha   90.00
_cell.angle_beta   90.00
_cell.angle_gamma   90.00
#
_symmetry.space_group_name_H-M   'P 1'
#
loop_
_entity.id
_entity.type
_entity.pdbx_description
1 polymer ?
#
loop_
_entity_poly.entity_id
_entity_poly.type
_entity_poly.pdbx_seq_one_letter_code
_entity_poly.pdbx_strand_id
1 'polypeptide(L)'
;MASDKQGSKVFFDVSSNGEQKGRIVFNLYSNIVPKTAENFRALCTGEKGTSEKSGKPLHYKGSIFHRVIEKFMCQGGDFTHGTGIGGESIYGEKFEDENFELKHDKPFLLSMANAGPNTNGSQFFITTVPTPHLDGKHVVFGEVIEGKSVVRQIERCEKGPQDKPVNDWIIADCGELPSDYVPQATGVDDGTGDVYEEVLGDNDNIDQSNPDSVFGAVESLKTIGTNLLKKGDYAKAFKKYSKASGFLDEYFPDDLSEENEKRLNSLKLSLYLNAALAALKSNDGKKVVAASTNALETENIDEKSRSKALYRKGMGYLLLKDEDSAKQTLEEALKSAPEDPAILEGLRKVKETQRVRREKQKKAMSKFFS
;
A
#
# COMPACT_ATOMS: atom_id res chain seq x y z
N MET A 1 18.57 -3.39 -22.74
CA MET A 1 18.38 -2.22 -21.84
C MET A 1 18.12 -2.62 -20.39
N ALA A 2 17.46 -3.74 -20.07
CA ALA A 2 17.37 -4.26 -18.69
C ALA A 2 18.61 -5.06 -18.22
N SER A 3 19.43 -5.57 -19.16
CA SER A 3 20.65 -6.33 -18.85
C SER A 3 21.81 -5.50 -18.29
N ASP A 4 21.74 -4.17 -18.39
CA ASP A 4 22.83 -3.25 -18.02
C ASP A 4 22.59 -2.57 -16.66
N LYS A 5 21.68 -3.10 -15.83
CA LYS A 5 21.42 -2.59 -14.47
C LYS A 5 21.60 -3.71 -13.46
N GLN A 6 22.80 -4.29 -13.43
CA GLN A 6 23.10 -5.47 -12.60
C GLN A 6 24.20 -5.13 -11.61
N GLY A 7 23.95 -5.38 -10.32
CA GLY A 7 24.96 -5.20 -9.27
C GLY A 7 24.59 -5.91 -7.99
N SER A 8 25.29 -5.55 -6.91
CA SER A 8 25.06 -6.13 -5.59
C SER A 8 23.63 -5.87 -5.13
N LYS A 9 23.08 -6.86 -4.43
CA LYS A 9 21.76 -6.75 -3.81
C LYS A 9 21.96 -6.51 -2.32
N VAL A 10 21.33 -5.47 -1.80
CA VAL A 10 21.40 -5.13 -0.38
C VAL A 10 20.00 -5.02 0.19
N PHE A 11 19.87 -5.13 1.51
CA PHE A 11 18.57 -5.09 2.16
C PHE A 11 18.54 -4.17 3.36
N PHE A 12 17.34 -3.66 3.67
CA PHE A 12 16.96 -3.07 4.95
C PHE A 12 15.80 -3.85 5.56
N ASP A 13 15.96 -4.31 6.80
CA ASP A 13 14.85 -4.72 7.65
C ASP A 13 14.34 -3.49 8.39
N VAL A 14 13.08 -3.13 8.16
CA VAL A 14 12.47 -1.90 8.67
C VAL A 14 11.55 -2.20 9.84
N SER A 15 11.64 -1.38 10.88
CA SER A 15 10.73 -1.42 12.02
C SER A 15 10.18 -0.03 12.33
N SER A 16 9.00 0.02 12.96
CA SER A 16 8.43 1.25 13.51
C SER A 16 7.53 0.90 14.70
N ASN A 17 7.55 1.72 15.75
CA ASN A 17 6.84 1.46 17.02
C ASN A 17 7.17 0.11 17.67
N GLY A 18 8.42 -0.35 17.54
CA GLY A 18 8.86 -1.63 18.07
C GLY A 18 8.34 -2.85 17.31
N GLU A 19 7.63 -2.65 16.19
CA GLU A 19 7.13 -3.71 15.33
C GLU A 19 7.94 -3.80 14.03
N GLN A 20 8.27 -5.02 13.61
CA GLN A 20 8.82 -5.25 12.28
C GLN A 20 7.76 -4.94 11.21
N LYS A 21 8.14 -4.15 10.21
CA LYS A 21 7.26 -3.73 9.10
C LYS A 21 7.56 -4.48 7.80
N GLY A 22 8.76 -5.02 7.66
CA GLY A 22 9.17 -5.86 6.55
C GLY A 22 10.57 -5.53 6.06
N ARG A 23 10.97 -6.19 4.97
CA ARG A 23 12.26 -6.00 4.31
C ARG A 23 12.10 -5.20 3.03
N ILE A 24 13.04 -4.31 2.75
CA ILE A 24 13.24 -3.65 1.46
C ILE A 24 14.52 -4.24 0.85
N VAL A 25 14.45 -4.73 -0.37
CA VAL A 25 15.64 -5.20 -1.12
C VAL A 25 15.91 -4.25 -2.26
N PHE A 26 17.18 -3.86 -2.41
CA PHE A 26 17.66 -2.97 -3.45
C PHE A 26 18.57 -3.72 -4.41
N ASN A 27 18.45 -3.40 -5.70
CA ASN A 27 19.49 -3.68 -6.70
C ASN A 27 20.32 -2.41 -6.90
N LEU A 28 21.64 -2.50 -6.74
CA LEU A 28 22.55 -1.37 -6.95
C LEU A 28 23.12 -1.39 -8.37
N TYR A 29 23.26 -0.23 -9.00
CA TYR A 29 23.76 -0.10 -10.37
C TYR A 29 25.28 0.02 -10.40
N SER A 30 25.99 -0.96 -9.83
CA SER A 30 27.46 -0.92 -9.66
C SER A 30 28.25 -0.86 -10.97
N ASN A 31 27.63 -1.24 -12.09
CA ASN A 31 28.22 -1.15 -13.41
C ASN A 31 28.08 0.25 -14.06
N ILE A 32 27.21 1.11 -13.54
CA ILE A 32 26.98 2.49 -14.02
C ILE A 32 27.62 3.51 -13.07
N VAL A 33 27.45 3.31 -11.76
CA VAL A 33 27.95 4.20 -10.69
C VAL A 33 28.68 3.39 -9.60
N PRO A 34 29.83 2.76 -9.92
CA PRO A 34 30.54 1.86 -9.01
C PRO A 34 30.91 2.49 -7.67
N LYS A 35 31.36 3.76 -7.63
CA LYS A 35 31.74 4.41 -6.36
C LYS A 35 30.54 4.65 -5.47
N THR A 36 29.44 5.12 -6.05
CA THR A 36 28.19 5.42 -5.34
C THR A 36 27.55 4.13 -4.82
N ALA A 37 27.50 3.08 -5.65
CA ALA A 37 27.01 1.77 -5.27
C ALA A 37 27.85 1.14 -4.16
N GLU A 38 29.20 1.16 -4.25
CA GLU A 38 30.07 0.60 -3.21
C GLU A 38 29.95 1.36 -1.88
N ASN A 39 29.77 2.68 -1.92
CA ASN A 39 29.51 3.47 -0.71
C ASN A 39 28.25 2.96 0.01
N PHE A 40 27.14 2.84 -0.71
CA PHE A 40 25.88 2.39 -0.11
C PHE A 40 25.96 0.94 0.36
N ARG A 41 26.58 0.04 -0.43
CA ARG A 41 26.75 -1.38 -0.06
C ARG A 41 27.58 -1.54 1.20
N ALA A 42 28.73 -0.88 1.27
CA ALA A 42 29.60 -0.94 2.45
C ALA A 42 28.94 -0.32 3.70
N LEU A 43 28.13 0.73 3.54
CA LEU A 43 27.31 1.27 4.63
C LEU A 43 26.15 0.34 5.02
N CYS A 44 25.71 -0.57 4.14
CA CYS A 44 24.76 -1.63 4.51
C CYS A 44 25.45 -2.74 5.33
N THR A 45 26.70 -3.09 5.03
CA THR A 45 27.42 -4.17 5.74
C THR A 45 28.13 -3.70 7.00
N GLY A 46 28.49 -2.41 7.08
CA GLY A 46 29.28 -1.86 8.18
C GLY A 46 30.76 -2.25 8.14
N GLU A 47 31.24 -2.87 7.06
CA GLU A 47 32.58 -3.47 7.00
C GLU A 47 33.74 -2.46 7.07
N LYS A 48 33.47 -1.18 6.80
CA LYS A 48 34.48 -0.10 6.85
C LYS A 48 34.72 0.43 8.26
N GLY A 49 34.09 -0.17 9.28
CA GLY A 49 34.37 0.10 10.68
C GLY A 49 33.79 1.43 11.17
N THR A 50 34.58 2.18 11.92
CA THR A 50 34.16 3.42 12.59
C THR A 50 34.82 4.61 11.90
N SER A 51 34.06 5.67 11.65
CA SER A 51 34.62 6.92 11.15
C SER A 51 35.54 7.56 12.17
N GLU A 52 36.73 7.95 11.72
CA GLU A 52 37.67 8.73 12.51
C GLU A 52 37.15 10.13 12.84
N LYS A 53 36.26 10.68 12.00
CA LYS A 53 35.72 12.04 12.15
C LYS A 53 34.56 12.08 13.14
N SER A 54 33.55 11.23 12.95
CA SER A 54 32.33 11.26 13.76
C SER A 54 32.41 10.34 14.99
N GLY A 55 33.33 9.38 15.00
CA GLY A 55 33.40 8.31 15.99
C GLY A 55 32.21 7.34 15.93
N LYS A 56 31.39 7.41 14.88
CA LYS A 56 30.22 6.52 14.66
C LYS A 56 30.57 5.39 13.70
N PRO A 57 29.95 4.20 13.83
CA PRO A 57 30.04 3.16 12.81
C PRO A 57 29.59 3.67 11.45
N LEU A 58 30.34 3.36 10.40
CA LEU A 58 29.96 3.59 9.00
C LEU A 58 28.92 2.52 8.59
N HIS A 59 27.72 2.61 9.16
CA HIS A 59 26.70 1.56 9.07
C HIS A 59 25.29 2.15 9.18
N TYR A 60 24.37 1.73 8.30
CA TYR A 60 22.96 2.16 8.34
C TYR A 60 22.13 1.55 9.46
N LYS A 61 22.57 0.43 10.06
CA LYS A 61 21.83 -0.24 11.14
C LYS A 61 21.60 0.71 12.31
N GLY A 62 20.33 0.86 12.71
CA GLY A 62 19.86 1.76 13.75
C GLY A 62 19.59 3.20 13.29
N SER A 63 19.93 3.55 12.05
CA SER A 63 19.57 4.87 11.49
C SER A 63 18.10 4.92 11.08
N ILE A 64 17.58 6.13 10.86
CA ILE A 64 16.15 6.38 10.61
C ILE A 64 15.87 7.05 9.26
N PHE A 65 14.63 6.89 8.79
CA PHE A 65 14.05 7.77 7.79
C PHE A 65 13.61 9.08 8.47
N HIS A 66 14.44 10.12 8.35
CA HIS A 66 14.28 11.36 9.10
C HIS A 66 13.43 12.42 8.37
N ARG A 67 13.14 12.20 7.07
CA ARG A 67 12.32 13.12 6.27
C ARG A 67 11.52 12.34 5.22
N VAL A 68 10.21 12.49 5.20
CA VAL A 68 9.30 11.76 4.31
C VAL A 68 8.25 12.70 3.74
N ILE A 69 8.21 12.82 2.41
CA ILE A 69 7.22 13.63 1.71
C ILE A 69 6.39 12.71 0.82
N GLU A 70 5.10 12.64 1.11
CA GLU A 70 4.15 11.82 0.36
C GLU A 70 4.05 12.30 -1.10
N LYS A 71 3.98 11.35 -2.03
CA LYS A 71 4.04 11.59 -3.48
C LYS A 71 5.32 12.32 -3.91
N PHE A 72 6.42 12.05 -3.21
CA PHE A 72 7.74 12.52 -3.59
C PHE A 72 8.83 11.50 -3.25
N MET A 73 9.21 11.37 -1.98
CA MET A 73 10.32 10.52 -1.57
C MET A 73 10.37 10.22 -0.06
N CYS A 74 11.11 9.18 0.30
CA CYS A 74 11.48 8.81 1.67
C CYS A 74 13.00 8.94 1.84
N GLN A 75 13.48 9.84 2.71
CA GLN A 75 14.90 10.13 2.91
C GLN A 75 15.43 9.59 4.25
N GLY A 76 16.62 9.00 4.19
CA GLY A 76 17.33 8.40 5.33
C GLY A 76 18.85 8.53 5.21
N GLY A 77 19.57 7.73 6.00
CA GLY A 77 21.03 7.59 5.88
C GLY A 77 21.88 8.60 6.68
N ASP A 78 21.27 9.47 7.48
CA ASP A 78 21.99 10.23 8.51
C ASP A 78 22.15 9.36 9.77
N PHE A 79 23.20 8.55 9.80
CA PHE A 79 23.52 7.69 10.96
C PHE A 79 24.26 8.43 12.08
N THR A 80 24.66 9.69 11.89
CA THR A 80 25.42 10.43 12.91
C THR A 80 24.52 11.25 13.82
N HIS A 81 23.54 11.96 13.25
CA HIS A 81 22.61 12.82 14.00
C HIS A 81 21.14 12.40 13.86
N GLY A 82 20.78 11.69 12.78
CA GLY A 82 19.39 11.31 12.51
C GLY A 82 18.46 12.49 12.21
N THR A 83 18.99 13.63 11.76
CA THR A 83 18.22 14.86 11.52
C THR A 83 18.37 15.43 10.11
N GLY A 84 19.24 14.83 9.28
CA GLY A 84 19.51 15.26 7.91
C GLY A 84 20.67 16.25 7.79
N ILE A 85 21.28 16.66 8.90
CA ILE A 85 22.48 17.53 8.90
C ILE A 85 23.79 16.72 8.82
N GLY A 86 23.73 15.43 9.16
CA GLY A 86 24.88 14.56 9.30
C GLY A 86 25.13 13.61 8.14
N GLY A 87 25.70 12.46 8.47
CA GLY A 87 26.15 11.45 7.52
C GLY A 87 27.52 11.74 6.91
N GLU A 88 28.19 10.67 6.50
CA GLU A 88 29.52 10.70 5.86
C GLU A 88 29.69 9.43 5.01
N SER A 89 30.51 9.51 3.96
CA SER A 89 30.76 8.37 3.07
C SER A 89 31.89 7.48 3.59
N ILE A 90 32.04 6.31 2.98
CA ILE A 90 33.20 5.44 3.23
C ILE A 90 34.53 6.01 2.72
N TYR A 91 34.48 7.09 1.93
CA TYR A 91 35.64 7.75 1.33
C TYR A 91 36.05 9.02 2.08
N GLY A 92 35.35 9.36 3.17
CA GLY A 92 35.47 10.62 3.90
C GLY A 92 34.13 11.34 4.01
N GLU A 93 34.15 12.61 4.46
CA GLU A 93 32.90 13.35 4.71
C GLU A 93 32.01 13.47 3.48
N LYS A 94 32.60 13.75 2.31
CA LYS A 94 31.90 13.94 1.04
C LYS A 94 32.65 13.28 -0.12
N PHE A 95 31.93 12.92 -1.18
CA PHE A 95 32.48 12.50 -2.47
C PHE A 95 31.71 13.11 -3.65
N GLU A 96 32.33 13.05 -4.83
CA GLU A 96 31.85 13.67 -6.07
C GLU A 96 30.57 13.03 -6.62
N ASP A 97 29.84 13.76 -7.45
CA ASP A 97 28.75 13.22 -8.27
C ASP A 97 29.35 12.36 -9.38
N GLU A 98 29.07 11.06 -9.38
CA GLU A 98 29.74 10.12 -10.28
C GLU A 98 29.31 10.27 -11.75
N ASN A 99 28.00 10.29 -12.01
CA ASN A 99 27.38 10.73 -13.26
C ASN A 99 25.86 10.92 -13.08
N PHE A 100 25.18 11.41 -14.14
CA PHE A 100 23.73 11.63 -14.18
C PHE A 100 23.07 10.98 -15.40
N GLU A 101 23.60 9.82 -15.82
CA GLU A 101 23.10 9.06 -16.97
C GLU A 101 21.64 8.62 -16.75
N LEU A 102 21.36 8.09 -15.56
CA LEU A 102 20.04 7.64 -15.15
C LEU A 102 19.14 8.80 -14.74
N LYS A 103 17.85 8.68 -15.06
CA LYS A 103 16.79 9.67 -14.75
C LYS A 103 15.89 9.18 -13.63
N HIS A 104 15.22 10.10 -12.95
CA HIS A 104 14.21 9.81 -11.95
C HIS A 104 12.84 9.63 -12.60
N ASP A 105 12.73 8.67 -13.51
CA ASP A 105 11.58 8.48 -14.41
C ASP A 105 10.47 7.59 -13.83
N LYS A 106 10.70 6.95 -12.69
CA LYS A 106 9.76 6.03 -12.04
C LYS A 106 9.86 6.06 -10.50
N PRO A 107 8.84 5.57 -9.78
CA PRO A 107 8.96 5.36 -8.33
C PRO A 107 10.01 4.29 -8.00
N PHE A 108 10.41 4.26 -6.73
CA PHE A 108 11.32 3.30 -6.12
C PHE A 108 12.76 3.31 -6.63
N LEU A 109 13.18 4.41 -7.24
CA LEU A 109 14.59 4.65 -7.53
C LEU A 109 15.30 5.09 -6.26
N LEU A 110 16.52 4.57 -6.06
CA LEU A 110 17.41 4.91 -4.97
C LEU A 110 18.43 5.93 -5.47
N SER A 111 18.52 7.08 -4.78
CA SER A 111 19.30 8.23 -5.23
C SER A 111 19.96 8.98 -4.08
N MET A 112 21.11 9.61 -4.33
CA MET A 112 21.90 10.30 -3.30
C MET A 112 21.27 11.63 -2.91
N ALA A 113 21.11 11.86 -1.61
CA ALA A 113 20.85 13.20 -1.10
C ALA A 113 22.17 13.98 -1.01
N ASN A 114 22.13 15.27 -1.36
CA ASN A 114 23.29 16.16 -1.33
C ASN A 114 22.87 17.59 -0.95
N ALA A 115 23.86 18.45 -0.69
CA ALA A 115 23.70 19.87 -0.39
C ALA A 115 24.30 20.74 -1.51
N GLY A 116 24.14 20.30 -2.77
CA GLY A 116 24.77 20.89 -3.96
C GLY A 116 25.81 19.96 -4.60
N PRO A 117 26.42 20.40 -5.72
CA PRO A 117 27.33 19.55 -6.50
C PRO A 117 28.46 18.95 -5.66
N ASN A 118 28.76 17.67 -5.89
CA ASN A 118 29.87 16.93 -5.27
C ASN A 118 29.84 16.89 -3.73
N THR A 119 28.64 16.80 -3.15
CA THR A 119 28.46 16.72 -1.69
C THR A 119 27.71 15.46 -1.25
N ASN A 120 27.94 14.35 -1.95
CA ASN A 120 27.40 13.04 -1.59
C ASN A 120 28.05 12.54 -0.30
N GLY A 121 27.26 12.02 0.64
CA GLY A 121 27.73 11.44 1.89
C GLY A 121 27.15 10.03 2.08
N SER A 122 26.38 9.83 3.14
CA SER A 122 25.61 8.60 3.36
C SER A 122 24.11 8.75 3.17
N GLN A 123 23.61 9.98 3.10
CA GLN A 123 22.18 10.22 2.98
C GLN A 123 21.67 9.85 1.58
N PHE A 124 20.49 9.24 1.55
CA PHE A 124 19.84 8.77 0.34
C PHE A 124 18.34 9.06 0.42
N PHE A 125 17.67 9.00 -0.72
CA PHE A 125 16.22 8.93 -0.77
C PHE A 125 15.75 7.84 -1.73
N ILE A 126 14.55 7.33 -1.44
CA ILE A 126 13.80 6.41 -2.30
C ILE A 126 12.64 7.21 -2.89
N THR A 127 12.54 7.31 -4.22
CA THR A 127 11.42 8.00 -4.88
C THR A 127 10.13 7.22 -4.69
N THR A 128 8.99 7.90 -4.66
CA THR A 128 7.66 7.25 -4.59
C THR A 128 6.75 7.60 -5.77
N VAL A 129 7.24 8.48 -6.65
CA VAL A 129 6.70 8.88 -7.96
C VAL A 129 7.88 9.23 -8.88
N PRO A 130 7.68 9.44 -10.20
CA PRO A 130 8.69 10.09 -11.04
C PRO A 130 9.04 11.50 -10.55
N THR A 131 10.32 11.84 -10.48
CA THR A 131 10.82 13.13 -9.97
C THR A 131 11.84 13.79 -10.92
N PRO A 132 11.46 14.10 -12.18
CA PRO A 132 12.40 14.58 -13.21
C PRO A 132 13.09 15.92 -12.86
N HIS A 133 12.53 16.70 -11.93
CA HIS A 133 13.13 17.94 -11.44
C HIS A 133 14.43 17.74 -10.64
N LEU A 134 14.73 16.49 -10.25
CA LEU A 134 15.97 16.06 -9.59
C LEU A 134 17.06 15.58 -10.59
N ASP A 135 16.72 15.44 -11.87
CA ASP A 135 17.66 14.98 -12.89
C ASP A 135 18.84 15.95 -13.05
N GLY A 136 20.04 15.40 -13.18
CA GLY A 136 21.27 16.19 -13.26
C GLY A 136 21.73 16.82 -11.93
N LYS A 137 21.02 16.54 -10.82
CA LYS A 137 21.33 17.08 -9.49
C LYS A 137 21.61 16.00 -8.45
N HIS A 138 20.99 14.84 -8.59
CA HIS A 138 21.13 13.71 -7.65
C HIS A 138 21.51 12.45 -8.44
N VAL A 139 22.51 11.72 -7.95
CA VAL A 139 22.99 10.49 -8.58
C VAL A 139 22.02 9.36 -8.28
N VAL A 140 21.32 8.85 -9.29
CA VAL A 140 20.53 7.62 -9.19
C VAL A 140 21.48 6.43 -9.22
N PHE A 141 21.40 5.54 -8.24
CA PHE A 141 22.37 4.46 -8.07
C PHE A 141 21.77 3.09 -7.74
N GLY A 142 20.44 2.98 -7.69
CA GLY A 142 19.78 1.69 -7.56
C GLY A 142 18.27 1.79 -7.67
N GLU A 143 17.59 0.70 -7.35
CA GLU A 143 16.14 0.63 -7.25
C GLU A 143 15.70 -0.43 -6.24
N VAL A 144 14.48 -0.28 -5.70
CA VAL A 144 13.83 -1.30 -4.90
C VAL A 144 13.31 -2.41 -5.82
N ILE A 145 13.72 -3.64 -5.52
CA ILE A 145 13.27 -4.85 -6.23
C ILE A 145 12.32 -5.71 -5.38
N GLU A 146 12.30 -5.52 -4.07
CA GLU A 146 11.31 -6.12 -3.16
C GLU A 146 10.97 -5.17 -2.01
N GLY A 147 9.77 -5.29 -1.45
CA GLY A 147 9.35 -4.48 -0.31
C GLY A 147 8.87 -3.08 -0.69
N LYS A 148 8.37 -2.89 -1.93
CA LYS A 148 7.74 -1.63 -2.37
C LYS A 148 6.60 -1.23 -1.42
N SER A 149 5.82 -2.19 -0.93
CA SER A 149 4.80 -1.97 0.10
C SER A 149 5.35 -1.41 1.43
N VAL A 150 6.58 -1.75 1.84
CA VAL A 150 7.22 -1.17 3.03
C VAL A 150 7.58 0.29 2.78
N VAL A 151 8.10 0.61 1.59
CA VAL A 151 8.34 2.01 1.18
C VAL A 151 7.05 2.83 1.17
N ARG A 152 5.95 2.27 0.64
CA ARG A 152 4.62 2.91 0.68
C ARG A 152 4.11 3.11 2.11
N GLN A 153 4.41 2.21 3.04
CA GLN A 153 4.05 2.40 4.45
C GLN A 153 4.84 3.54 5.10
N ILE A 154 6.14 3.64 4.81
CA ILE A 154 6.97 4.79 5.24
C ILE A 154 6.38 6.07 4.65
N GLU A 155 6.13 6.09 3.33
CA GLU A 155 5.56 7.24 2.62
C GLU A 155 4.25 7.74 3.25
N ARG A 156 3.34 6.83 3.61
CA ARG A 156 2.01 7.14 4.13
C ARG A 156 1.96 7.36 5.64
N CYS A 157 3.10 7.26 6.34
CA CYS A 157 3.12 7.46 7.78
C CYS A 157 2.68 8.89 8.17
N GLU A 158 2.29 9.07 9.43
CA GLU A 158 2.02 10.41 9.96
C GLU A 158 3.32 11.18 10.10
N LYS A 159 3.35 12.43 9.64
CA LYS A 159 4.52 13.32 9.70
C LYS A 159 4.23 14.51 10.60
N GLY A 160 5.24 14.90 11.38
CA GLY A 160 5.27 16.12 12.18
C GLY A 160 5.95 17.28 11.44
N PRO A 161 6.48 18.26 12.20
CA PRO A 161 7.21 19.39 11.62
C PRO A 161 8.40 18.95 10.74
N GLN A 162 8.67 19.71 9.68
CA GLN A 162 9.77 19.47 8.73
C GLN A 162 9.70 18.11 8.01
N ASP A 163 8.48 17.57 7.83
CA ASP A 163 8.24 16.30 7.17
C ASP A 163 8.87 15.08 7.89
N LYS A 164 9.24 15.23 9.16
CA LYS A 164 9.78 14.12 9.97
C LYS A 164 8.63 13.18 10.38
N PRO A 165 8.74 11.85 10.19
CA PRO A 165 7.77 10.91 10.73
C PRO A 165 7.53 11.09 12.25
N VAL A 166 6.27 11.02 12.70
CA VAL A 166 5.93 11.12 14.14
C VAL A 166 6.51 9.95 14.93
N ASN A 167 6.43 8.76 14.35
CA ASN A 167 7.05 7.56 14.88
C ASN A 167 8.33 7.29 14.09
N ASP A 168 9.40 6.90 14.78
CA ASP A 168 10.65 6.55 14.11
C ASP A 168 10.44 5.32 13.21
N TRP A 169 10.91 5.44 11.97
CA TRP A 169 11.05 4.35 11.02
C TRP A 169 12.53 4.00 10.92
N ILE A 170 12.89 2.88 11.54
CA ILE A 170 14.28 2.50 11.83
C ILE A 170 14.70 1.39 10.86
N ILE A 171 15.90 1.51 10.30
CA ILE A 171 16.62 0.41 9.65
C ILE A 171 17.13 -0.51 10.77
N ALA A 172 16.32 -1.48 11.17
CA ALA A 172 16.59 -2.37 12.30
C ALA A 172 17.76 -3.33 12.00
N ASP A 173 17.88 -3.76 10.75
CA ASP A 173 19.04 -4.49 10.25
C ASP A 173 19.30 -4.16 8.79
N CYS A 174 20.53 -4.35 8.33
CA CYS A 174 20.89 -4.18 6.93
C CYS A 174 22.11 -5.02 6.57
N GLY A 175 22.31 -5.22 5.26
CA GLY A 175 23.44 -6.00 4.77
C GLY A 175 23.37 -6.26 3.28
N GLU A 176 24.32 -7.06 2.82
CA GLU A 176 24.41 -7.55 1.45
C GLU A 176 23.83 -8.97 1.35
N LEU A 177 23.07 -9.23 0.29
CA LEU A 177 22.50 -10.54 -0.02
C LEU A 177 23.48 -11.35 -0.88
N PRO A 178 23.40 -12.69 -0.83
CA PRO A 178 24.19 -13.56 -1.70
C PRO A 178 24.01 -13.22 -3.19
N SER A 179 25.06 -13.44 -3.98
CA SER A 179 25.03 -13.17 -5.42
C SER A 179 23.99 -13.99 -6.19
N ASP A 180 23.66 -15.18 -5.68
CA ASP A 180 22.65 -16.10 -6.22
C ASP A 180 21.24 -15.85 -5.63
N TYR A 181 21.07 -14.79 -4.84
CA TYR A 181 19.76 -14.40 -4.33
C TYR A 181 18.79 -14.10 -5.49
N VAL A 182 17.70 -14.86 -5.52
CA VAL A 182 16.59 -14.67 -6.45
C VAL A 182 15.53 -13.83 -5.76
N PRO A 183 15.15 -12.67 -6.32
CA PRO A 183 14.13 -11.86 -5.73
C PRO A 183 12.81 -12.61 -5.59
N GLN A 184 12.18 -12.51 -4.42
CA GLN A 184 10.87 -13.11 -4.19
C GLN A 184 9.77 -12.27 -4.84
N ALA A 185 8.65 -12.93 -5.17
CA ALA A 185 7.50 -12.26 -5.76
C ALA A 185 7.05 -11.09 -4.89
N THR A 186 6.78 -9.97 -5.56
CA THR A 186 6.40 -8.69 -4.99
C THR A 186 5.09 -8.77 -4.22
N GLY A 187 5.05 -8.22 -3.00
CA GLY A 187 3.91 -8.31 -2.08
C GLY A 187 4.23 -9.09 -0.80
N VAL A 188 3.55 -8.76 0.31
CA VAL A 188 3.68 -9.53 1.56
C VAL A 188 3.03 -10.91 1.32
N ASP A 189 3.81 -11.99 1.31
CA ASP A 189 3.26 -13.35 1.24
C ASP A 189 2.38 -13.61 2.48
N ASP A 190 1.07 -13.47 2.30
CA ASP A 190 0.06 -13.76 3.31
C ASP A 190 -0.41 -15.23 3.24
N GLY A 191 0.36 -16.09 2.55
CA GLY A 191 0.10 -17.51 2.34
C GLY A 191 -1.02 -17.79 1.34
N THR A 192 -1.42 -16.79 0.53
CA THR A 192 -2.51 -16.94 -0.43
C THR A 192 -2.03 -17.20 -1.86
N GLY A 193 -0.73 -17.06 -2.13
CA GLY A 193 -0.17 -17.09 -3.49
C GLY A 193 -0.49 -15.83 -4.31
N ASP A 194 -0.75 -14.71 -3.65
CA ASP A 194 -0.88 -13.40 -4.30
C ASP A 194 0.53 -12.86 -4.59
N VAL A 195 0.79 -12.50 -5.84
CA VAL A 195 2.12 -12.11 -6.35
C VAL A 195 2.19 -10.64 -6.74
N TYR A 196 1.14 -9.87 -6.46
CA TYR A 196 1.04 -8.48 -6.88
C TYR A 196 1.39 -7.53 -5.72
N GLU A 197 1.92 -6.35 -6.04
CA GLU A 197 1.99 -5.23 -5.08
C GLU A 197 0.60 -4.66 -4.78
N GLU A 198 0.48 -3.91 -3.68
CA GLU A 198 -0.80 -3.34 -3.23
C GLU A 198 -1.36 -2.26 -4.17
N VAL A 199 -0.49 -1.57 -4.90
CA VAL A 199 -0.82 -0.43 -5.79
C VAL A 199 -0.58 -0.88 -7.23
N LEU A 200 -1.51 -0.60 -8.16
CA LEU A 200 -1.43 -1.07 -9.54
C LEU A 200 -0.12 -0.61 -10.20
N GLY A 201 0.18 0.68 -10.05
CA GLY A 201 1.37 1.30 -10.64
C GLY A 201 2.72 0.75 -10.17
N ASP A 202 2.73 0.00 -9.06
CA ASP A 202 3.94 -0.56 -8.48
C ASP A 202 4.26 -1.97 -9.00
N ASN A 203 3.38 -2.56 -9.82
CA ASN A 203 3.50 -3.90 -10.37
C ASN A 203 4.24 -3.91 -11.72
N ASP A 204 5.50 -4.34 -11.74
CA ASP A 204 6.31 -4.41 -12.97
C ASP A 204 5.82 -5.49 -13.95
N ASN A 205 5.03 -6.45 -13.46
CA ASN A 205 4.46 -7.55 -14.24
C ASN A 205 3.07 -7.24 -14.83
N ILE A 206 2.56 -6.01 -14.63
CA ILE A 206 1.29 -5.55 -15.21
C ILE A 206 1.58 -4.43 -16.21
N ASP A 207 1.27 -4.70 -17.48
CA ASP A 207 1.30 -3.68 -18.51
C ASP A 207 0.01 -2.86 -18.46
N GLN A 208 0.07 -1.67 -17.86
CA GLN A 208 -1.09 -0.78 -17.75
C GLN A 208 -1.57 -0.24 -19.11
N SER A 209 -0.75 -0.29 -20.16
CA SER A 209 -1.21 0.09 -21.51
C SER A 209 -2.07 -1.02 -22.16
N ASN A 210 -2.04 -2.23 -21.61
CA ASN A 210 -2.78 -3.38 -22.07
C ASN A 210 -3.92 -3.75 -21.09
N PRO A 211 -5.19 -3.46 -21.43
CA PRO A 211 -6.34 -3.80 -20.57
C PRO A 211 -6.38 -5.26 -20.13
N ASP A 212 -6.00 -6.20 -21.00
CA ASP A 212 -6.01 -7.63 -20.66
C ASP A 212 -4.98 -7.99 -19.59
N SER A 213 -3.85 -7.28 -19.53
CA SER A 213 -2.85 -7.48 -18.48
C SER A 213 -3.42 -7.06 -17.11
N VAL A 214 -4.06 -5.89 -17.06
CA VAL A 214 -4.70 -5.36 -15.84
C VAL A 214 -5.85 -6.26 -15.41
N PHE A 215 -6.77 -6.60 -16.33
CA PHE A 215 -7.92 -7.45 -16.03
C PHE A 215 -7.51 -8.86 -15.62
N GLY A 216 -6.46 -9.42 -16.23
CA GLY A 216 -5.91 -10.73 -15.84
C GLY A 216 -5.42 -10.73 -14.39
N ALA A 217 -4.71 -9.68 -13.96
CA ALA A 217 -4.29 -9.55 -12.56
C ALA A 217 -5.47 -9.41 -11.59
N VAL A 218 -6.45 -8.58 -11.95
CA VAL A 218 -7.68 -8.37 -11.18
C VAL A 218 -8.49 -9.67 -11.05
N GLU A 219 -8.62 -10.45 -12.12
CA GLU A 219 -9.31 -11.74 -12.13
C GLU A 219 -8.58 -12.80 -11.30
N SER A 220 -7.25 -12.80 -11.32
CA SER A 220 -6.42 -13.63 -10.44
C SER A 220 -6.68 -13.31 -8.97
N LEU A 221 -6.59 -12.04 -8.57
CA LEU A 221 -6.89 -11.59 -7.20
C LEU A 221 -8.33 -11.90 -6.78
N LYS A 222 -9.30 -11.69 -7.67
CA LYS A 222 -10.71 -12.05 -7.46
C LYS A 222 -10.88 -13.55 -7.22
N THR A 223 -10.14 -14.39 -7.94
CA THR A 223 -10.16 -15.85 -7.79
C THR A 223 -9.61 -16.27 -6.43
N ILE A 224 -8.48 -15.71 -6.02
CA ILE A 224 -7.91 -15.90 -4.68
C ILE A 224 -8.92 -15.50 -3.61
N GLY A 225 -9.48 -14.29 -3.70
CA GLY A 225 -10.50 -13.80 -2.77
C GLY A 225 -11.73 -14.70 -2.70
N THR A 226 -12.19 -15.24 -3.83
CA THR A 226 -13.33 -16.17 -3.90
C THR A 226 -13.04 -17.52 -3.26
N ASN A 227 -11.83 -18.03 -3.42
CA ASN A 227 -11.40 -19.26 -2.75
C ASN A 227 -11.30 -19.07 -1.24
N LEU A 228 -10.77 -17.94 -0.77
CA LEU A 228 -10.72 -17.58 0.65
C LEU A 228 -12.14 -17.42 1.24
N LEU A 229 -13.03 -16.76 0.52
CA LEU A 229 -14.43 -16.59 0.92
C LEU A 229 -15.13 -17.96 1.12
N LYS A 230 -14.91 -18.90 0.19
CA LYS A 230 -15.44 -20.28 0.28
C LYS A 230 -14.85 -21.05 1.46
N LYS A 231 -13.58 -20.82 1.78
CA LYS A 231 -12.88 -21.44 2.93
C LYS A 231 -13.24 -20.81 4.28
N GLY A 232 -14.00 -19.71 4.29
CA GLY A 232 -14.38 -19.01 5.52
C GLY A 232 -13.37 -17.95 5.99
N ASP A 233 -12.30 -17.71 5.25
CA ASP A 233 -11.34 -16.64 5.57
C ASP A 233 -11.85 -15.30 5.01
N TYR A 234 -12.88 -14.76 5.66
CA TYR A 234 -13.57 -13.56 5.21
C TYR A 234 -12.72 -12.30 5.27
N ALA A 235 -11.79 -12.24 6.23
CA ALA A 235 -10.91 -11.09 6.39
C ALA A 235 -9.90 -11.00 5.24
N LYS A 236 -9.23 -12.11 4.88
CA LYS A 236 -8.34 -12.11 3.72
C LYS A 236 -9.10 -12.00 2.40
N ALA A 237 -10.27 -12.64 2.29
CA ALA A 237 -11.12 -12.49 1.10
C ALA A 237 -11.46 -11.02 0.83
N PHE A 238 -11.89 -10.29 1.87
CA PHE A 238 -12.14 -8.85 1.77
C PHE A 238 -10.91 -8.09 1.26
N LYS A 239 -9.74 -8.33 1.88
CA LYS A 239 -8.49 -7.66 1.46
C LYS A 239 -8.18 -7.89 -0.02
N LYS A 240 -8.29 -9.13 -0.53
CA LYS A 240 -8.04 -9.42 -1.95
C LYS A 240 -9.06 -8.75 -2.87
N TYR A 241 -10.33 -8.72 -2.51
CA TYR A 241 -11.33 -7.99 -3.29
C TYR A 241 -11.09 -6.48 -3.29
N SER A 242 -10.71 -5.90 -2.14
CA SER A 242 -10.40 -4.47 -2.03
C SER A 242 -9.16 -4.09 -2.83
N LYS A 243 -8.11 -4.91 -2.80
CA LYS A 243 -6.92 -4.73 -3.64
C LYS A 243 -7.26 -4.78 -5.12
N ALA A 244 -8.01 -5.80 -5.54
CA ALA A 244 -8.45 -5.95 -6.92
C ALA A 244 -9.33 -4.77 -7.41
N SER A 245 -10.23 -4.25 -6.55
CA SER A 245 -11.00 -3.06 -6.91
C SER A 245 -10.13 -1.81 -6.95
N GLY A 246 -9.17 -1.69 -6.03
CA GLY A 246 -8.19 -0.60 -6.03
C GLY A 246 -7.39 -0.54 -7.34
N PHE A 247 -7.01 -1.68 -7.91
CA PHE A 247 -6.39 -1.71 -9.23
C PHE A 247 -7.29 -1.10 -10.31
N LEU A 248 -8.58 -1.46 -10.33
CA LEU A 248 -9.53 -0.89 -11.29
C LEU A 248 -9.85 0.58 -11.02
N ASP A 249 -9.67 1.06 -9.78
CA ASP A 249 -9.86 2.46 -9.41
C ASP A 249 -8.63 3.32 -9.72
N GLU A 250 -7.45 2.72 -9.90
CA GLU A 250 -6.25 3.39 -10.38
C GLU A 250 -6.12 3.31 -11.91
N TYR A 251 -6.89 2.43 -12.55
CA TYR A 251 -6.82 2.19 -13.99
C TYR A 251 -7.71 3.16 -14.78
N PHE A 252 -7.10 4.22 -15.31
CA PHE A 252 -7.73 5.24 -16.16
C PHE A 252 -7.05 5.33 -17.53
N PRO A 253 -7.28 4.37 -18.43
CA PRO A 253 -6.74 4.42 -19.79
C PRO A 253 -7.40 5.53 -20.61
N ASP A 254 -6.61 6.21 -21.46
CA ASP A 254 -7.09 7.34 -22.28
C ASP A 254 -8.12 6.91 -23.35
N ASP A 255 -7.97 5.72 -23.93
CA ASP A 255 -8.79 5.22 -25.05
C ASP A 255 -9.26 3.76 -24.81
N LEU A 256 -10.16 3.55 -23.85
CA LEU A 256 -10.73 2.21 -23.61
C LEU A 256 -11.85 1.88 -24.61
N SER A 257 -11.85 0.68 -25.19
CA SER A 257 -12.97 0.25 -26.04
C SER A 257 -14.25 0.06 -25.22
N GLU A 258 -15.42 0.26 -25.83
CA GLU A 258 -16.72 0.05 -25.17
C GLU A 258 -16.85 -1.36 -24.54
N GLU A 259 -16.23 -2.37 -25.16
CA GLU A 259 -16.19 -3.74 -24.64
C GLU A 259 -15.41 -3.80 -23.32
N ASN A 260 -14.24 -3.17 -23.28
CA ASN A 260 -13.39 -3.13 -22.11
C ASN A 260 -13.95 -2.23 -21.00
N GLU A 261 -14.66 -1.15 -21.34
CA GLU A 261 -15.42 -0.36 -20.36
C GLU A 261 -16.52 -1.19 -19.68
N LYS A 262 -17.29 -1.96 -20.47
CA LYS A 262 -18.29 -2.90 -19.94
C LYS A 262 -17.64 -3.96 -19.05
N ARG A 263 -16.49 -4.51 -19.46
CA ARG A 263 -15.73 -5.48 -18.67
C ARG A 263 -15.24 -4.87 -17.35
N LEU A 264 -14.68 -3.66 -17.38
CA LEU A 264 -14.22 -2.92 -16.21
C LEU A 264 -15.36 -2.70 -15.22
N ASN A 265 -16.49 -2.16 -15.67
CA ASN A 265 -17.66 -1.91 -14.83
C ASN A 265 -18.24 -3.22 -14.25
N SER A 266 -18.32 -4.27 -15.05
CA SER A 266 -18.76 -5.60 -14.61
C SER A 266 -17.82 -6.20 -13.53
N LEU A 267 -16.50 -6.06 -13.71
CA LEU A 267 -15.52 -6.50 -12.73
C LEU A 267 -15.60 -5.68 -11.44
N LYS A 268 -15.66 -4.35 -11.51
CA LYS A 268 -15.85 -3.45 -10.34
C LYS A 268 -17.06 -3.86 -9.54
N LEU A 269 -18.24 -3.95 -10.19
CA LEU A 269 -19.48 -4.34 -9.53
C LEU A 269 -19.34 -5.70 -8.83
N SER A 270 -18.77 -6.69 -9.53
CA SER A 270 -18.59 -8.03 -8.97
C SER A 270 -17.64 -8.04 -7.75
N LEU A 271 -16.56 -7.26 -7.78
CA LEU A 271 -15.61 -7.12 -6.68
C LEU A 271 -16.24 -6.43 -5.48
N TYR A 272 -16.92 -5.31 -5.68
CA TYR A 272 -17.60 -4.58 -4.60
C TYR A 272 -18.69 -5.40 -3.94
N LEU A 273 -19.50 -6.12 -4.73
CA LEU A 273 -20.47 -7.06 -4.19
C LEU A 273 -19.79 -8.16 -3.36
N ASN A 274 -18.72 -8.76 -3.84
CA ASN A 274 -18.04 -9.82 -3.10
C ASN A 274 -17.34 -9.31 -1.84
N ALA A 275 -16.73 -8.11 -1.88
CA ALA A 275 -16.18 -7.42 -0.73
C ALA A 275 -17.25 -7.15 0.33
N ALA A 276 -18.41 -6.61 -0.08
CA ALA A 276 -19.53 -6.38 0.83
C ALA A 276 -20.01 -7.69 1.49
N LEU A 277 -20.05 -8.80 0.75
CA LEU A 277 -20.40 -10.10 1.30
C LEU A 277 -19.35 -10.62 2.30
N ALA A 278 -18.06 -10.51 1.96
CA ALA A 278 -16.96 -10.89 2.85
C ALA A 278 -17.00 -10.09 4.15
N ALA A 279 -17.17 -8.76 4.07
CA ALA A 279 -17.30 -7.88 5.22
C ALA A 279 -18.55 -8.21 6.08
N LEU A 280 -19.65 -8.58 5.44
CA LEU A 280 -20.88 -8.95 6.15
C LEU A 280 -20.68 -10.25 6.92
N LYS A 281 -19.97 -11.22 6.34
CA LYS A 281 -19.62 -12.48 6.99
C LYS A 281 -18.60 -12.32 8.12
N SER A 282 -17.78 -11.28 8.08
CA SER A 282 -16.86 -10.91 9.17
C SER A 282 -17.46 -9.95 10.20
N ASN A 283 -18.74 -9.59 10.09
CA ASN A 283 -19.45 -8.65 10.96
C ASN A 283 -18.84 -7.22 11.01
N ASP A 284 -18.15 -6.79 9.96
CA ASP A 284 -17.58 -5.44 9.88
C ASP A 284 -18.55 -4.48 9.18
N GLY A 285 -19.48 -3.90 9.95
CA GLY A 285 -20.53 -3.03 9.42
C GLY A 285 -20.02 -1.84 8.62
N LYS A 286 -18.88 -1.24 9.01
CA LYS A 286 -18.29 -0.10 8.29
C LYS A 286 -17.85 -0.51 6.89
N LYS A 287 -17.13 -1.63 6.78
CA LYS A 287 -16.69 -2.17 5.48
C LYS A 287 -17.85 -2.62 4.59
N VAL A 288 -18.91 -3.18 5.18
CA VAL A 288 -20.13 -3.55 4.44
C VAL A 288 -20.76 -2.33 3.78
N VAL A 289 -20.97 -1.26 4.55
CA VAL A 289 -21.60 -0.03 4.04
C VAL A 289 -20.74 0.60 2.95
N ALA A 290 -19.43 0.68 3.14
CA ALA A 290 -18.50 1.25 2.16
C ALA A 290 -18.52 0.45 0.85
N ALA A 291 -18.24 -0.86 0.90
CA ALA A 291 -18.20 -1.70 -0.30
C ALA A 291 -19.56 -1.77 -1.03
N SER A 292 -20.67 -1.78 -0.30
CA SER A 292 -22.00 -1.76 -0.91
C SER A 292 -22.34 -0.41 -1.55
N THR A 293 -21.79 0.69 -1.04
CA THR A 293 -21.97 2.02 -1.64
C THR A 293 -21.21 2.10 -2.96
N ASN A 294 -19.95 1.67 -3.00
CA ASN A 294 -19.19 1.61 -4.26
C ASN A 294 -19.86 0.71 -5.31
N ALA A 295 -20.48 -0.41 -4.88
CA ALA A 295 -21.27 -1.24 -5.79
C ALA A 295 -22.44 -0.45 -6.41
N LEU A 296 -23.18 0.32 -5.60
CA LEU A 296 -24.32 1.13 -6.05
C LEU A 296 -23.93 2.27 -6.98
N GLU A 297 -22.70 2.78 -6.84
CA GLU A 297 -22.13 3.85 -7.67
C GLU A 297 -21.53 3.34 -8.99
N THR A 298 -21.47 2.01 -9.20
CA THR A 298 -20.98 1.46 -10.46
C THR A 298 -21.97 1.73 -11.60
N GLU A 299 -21.45 2.19 -12.73
CA GLU A 299 -22.25 2.51 -13.91
C GLU A 299 -23.04 1.30 -14.43
N ASN A 300 -24.26 1.54 -14.91
CA ASN A 300 -25.12 0.53 -15.51
C ASN A 300 -25.41 -0.70 -14.63
N ILE A 301 -25.34 -0.55 -13.29
CA ILE A 301 -25.70 -1.63 -12.36
C ILE A 301 -27.14 -2.11 -12.62
N ASP A 302 -27.28 -3.43 -12.81
CA ASP A 302 -28.57 -4.09 -13.02
C ASP A 302 -29.42 -4.13 -11.74
N GLU A 303 -30.74 -4.28 -11.88
CA GLU A 303 -31.67 -4.26 -10.75
C GLU A 303 -31.38 -5.33 -9.69
N LYS A 304 -30.96 -6.53 -10.12
CA LYS A 304 -30.65 -7.64 -9.22
C LYS A 304 -29.39 -7.35 -8.41
N SER A 305 -28.36 -6.80 -9.03
CA SER A 305 -27.13 -6.39 -8.35
C SER A 305 -27.37 -5.20 -7.41
N ARG A 306 -28.19 -4.23 -7.82
CA ARG A 306 -28.60 -3.10 -6.98
C ARG A 306 -29.36 -3.56 -5.74
N SER A 307 -30.33 -4.45 -5.90
CA SER A 307 -31.08 -5.03 -4.77
C SER A 307 -30.14 -5.77 -3.79
N LYS A 308 -29.18 -6.55 -4.29
CA LYS A 308 -28.16 -7.19 -3.44
C LYS A 308 -27.28 -6.19 -2.68
N ALA A 309 -26.85 -5.12 -3.35
CA ALA A 309 -26.02 -4.08 -2.73
C ALA A 309 -26.81 -3.32 -1.65
N LEU A 310 -28.05 -2.90 -1.93
CA LEU A 310 -28.94 -2.26 -0.95
C LEU A 310 -29.21 -3.17 0.25
N TYR A 311 -29.53 -4.45 0.01
CA TYR A 311 -29.72 -5.42 1.08
C TYR A 311 -28.49 -5.50 1.99
N ARG A 312 -27.29 -5.66 1.40
CA ARG A 312 -26.03 -5.74 2.16
C ARG A 312 -25.75 -4.44 2.91
N LYS A 313 -25.92 -3.28 2.28
CA LYS A 313 -25.77 -1.96 2.91
C LYS A 313 -26.70 -1.80 4.12
N GLY A 314 -27.97 -2.17 3.98
CA GLY A 314 -28.94 -2.17 5.07
C GLY A 314 -28.54 -3.09 6.24
N MET A 315 -28.02 -4.28 5.95
CA MET A 315 -27.45 -5.16 6.97
C MET A 315 -26.18 -4.58 7.61
N GLY A 316 -25.37 -3.84 6.85
CA GLY A 316 -24.23 -3.09 7.36
C GLY A 316 -24.64 -2.03 8.39
N TYR A 317 -25.68 -1.25 8.10
CA TYR A 317 -26.23 -0.29 9.05
C TYR A 317 -26.79 -0.96 10.32
N LEU A 318 -27.42 -2.14 10.20
CA LEU A 318 -27.81 -2.92 11.37
C LEU A 318 -26.61 -3.32 12.26
N LEU A 319 -25.49 -3.74 11.66
CA LEU A 319 -24.26 -4.03 12.42
C LEU A 319 -23.71 -2.78 13.13
N LEU A 320 -23.91 -1.60 12.53
CA LEU A 320 -23.53 -0.30 13.10
C LEU A 320 -24.55 0.24 14.13
N LYS A 321 -25.67 -0.46 14.34
CA LYS A 321 -26.79 -0.02 15.20
C LYS A 321 -27.41 1.31 14.72
N ASP A 322 -27.38 1.54 13.42
CA ASP A 322 -28.09 2.63 12.75
C ASP A 322 -29.39 2.08 12.15
N GLU A 323 -30.42 1.95 12.98
CA GLU A 323 -31.65 1.30 12.55
C GLU A 323 -32.46 2.13 11.55
N ASP A 324 -32.32 3.45 11.56
CA ASP A 324 -33.05 4.35 10.67
C ASP A 324 -32.50 4.25 9.25
N SER A 325 -31.18 4.33 9.09
CA SER A 325 -30.52 4.11 7.78
C SER A 325 -30.72 2.68 7.29
N ALA A 326 -30.68 1.68 8.19
CA ALA A 326 -30.95 0.29 7.84
C ALA A 326 -32.37 0.12 7.28
N LYS A 327 -33.37 0.69 7.96
CA LYS A 327 -34.77 0.63 7.53
C LYS A 327 -34.94 1.23 6.14
N GLN A 328 -34.48 2.46 5.96
CA GLN A 328 -34.63 3.19 4.69
C GLN A 328 -33.99 2.41 3.54
N THR A 329 -32.77 1.91 3.74
CA THR A 329 -32.04 1.17 2.70
C THR A 329 -32.70 -0.17 2.37
N LEU A 330 -33.23 -0.89 3.37
CA LEU A 330 -33.91 -2.17 3.14
C LEU A 330 -35.30 -1.98 2.52
N GLU A 331 -36.03 -0.91 2.86
CA GLU A 331 -37.29 -0.54 2.20
C GLU A 331 -37.05 -0.18 0.72
N GLU A 332 -35.93 0.48 0.41
CA GLU A 332 -35.51 0.71 -0.97
C GLU A 332 -35.20 -0.60 -1.70
N ALA A 333 -34.44 -1.51 -1.08
CA ALA A 333 -34.16 -2.84 -1.64
C ALA A 333 -35.44 -3.62 -1.94
N LEU A 334 -36.44 -3.52 -1.05
CA LEU A 334 -37.73 -4.19 -1.17
C LEU A 334 -38.54 -3.71 -2.37
N LYS A 335 -38.41 -2.43 -2.78
CA LYS A 335 -39.12 -1.91 -3.97
C LYS A 335 -38.75 -2.69 -5.23
N SER A 336 -37.48 -3.09 -5.35
CA SER A 336 -36.98 -3.86 -6.51
C SER A 336 -37.12 -5.37 -6.34
N ALA A 337 -37.23 -5.87 -5.11
CA ALA A 337 -37.42 -7.31 -4.83
C ALA A 337 -38.42 -7.54 -3.68
N PRO A 338 -39.74 -7.35 -3.92
CA PRO A 338 -40.76 -7.33 -2.86
C PRO A 338 -40.93 -8.64 -2.10
N GLU A 339 -40.61 -9.77 -2.75
CA GLU A 339 -40.78 -11.12 -2.21
C GLU A 339 -39.45 -11.73 -1.72
N ASP A 340 -38.35 -10.97 -1.72
CA ASP A 340 -37.06 -11.51 -1.28
C ASP A 340 -37.07 -11.81 0.23
N PRO A 341 -36.91 -13.08 0.63
CA PRO A 341 -37.03 -13.48 2.03
C PRO A 341 -35.92 -12.89 2.90
N ALA A 342 -34.74 -12.60 2.33
CA ALA A 342 -33.64 -12.02 3.07
C ALA A 342 -33.91 -10.54 3.41
N ILE A 343 -34.48 -9.77 2.47
CA ILE A 343 -34.86 -8.37 2.71
C ILE A 343 -35.97 -8.29 3.76
N LEU A 344 -37.00 -9.12 3.64
CA LEU A 344 -38.10 -9.19 4.61
C LEU A 344 -37.59 -9.55 6.01
N GLU A 345 -36.69 -10.51 6.12
CA GLU A 345 -36.02 -10.88 7.37
C GLU A 345 -35.17 -9.73 7.93
N GLY A 346 -34.45 -9.00 7.08
CA GLY A 346 -33.71 -7.79 7.47
C GLY A 346 -34.62 -6.73 8.09
N LEU A 347 -35.75 -6.43 7.45
CA LEU A 347 -36.74 -5.47 7.98
C LEU A 347 -37.38 -5.95 9.29
N ARG A 348 -37.57 -7.26 9.46
CA ARG A 348 -38.01 -7.85 10.73
C ARG A 348 -36.99 -7.59 11.83
N LYS A 349 -35.70 -7.79 11.56
CA LYS A 349 -34.60 -7.50 12.50
C LYS A 349 -34.50 -6.02 12.87
N VAL A 350 -34.72 -5.11 11.91
CA VAL A 350 -34.79 -3.65 12.19
C VAL A 350 -35.90 -3.38 13.21
N LYS A 351 -37.12 -3.86 12.96
CA LYS A 351 -38.28 -3.66 13.85
C LYS A 351 -38.02 -4.20 15.25
N GLU A 352 -37.42 -5.39 15.34
CA GLU A 352 -37.08 -6.02 16.60
C GLU A 352 -36.04 -5.19 17.39
N THR A 353 -34.98 -4.73 16.71
CA THR A 353 -33.92 -3.93 17.32
C THR A 353 -34.44 -2.58 17.81
N GLN A 354 -35.26 -1.89 17.01
CA GLN A 354 -35.91 -0.64 17.40
C GLN A 354 -36.84 -0.82 18.62
N ARG A 355 -37.61 -1.92 18.67
CA ARG A 355 -38.45 -2.25 19.83
C ARG A 355 -37.61 -2.41 21.10
N VAL A 356 -36.55 -3.21 21.04
CA VAL A 356 -35.65 -3.45 22.17
C VAL A 356 -34.98 -2.16 22.64
N ARG A 357 -34.56 -1.28 21.72
CA ARG A 357 -33.97 0.03 22.04
C ARG A 357 -34.96 0.93 22.77
N ARG A 358 -36.21 1.02 22.28
CA ARG A 358 -37.29 1.80 22.93
C ARG A 358 -37.61 1.28 24.32
N GLU A 359 -37.67 -0.04 24.51
CA GLU A 359 -37.89 -0.64 25.83
C GLU A 359 -36.76 -0.33 26.81
N LYS A 360 -35.49 -0.38 26.35
CA LYS A 360 -34.33 0.02 27.17
C LYS A 360 -34.36 1.49 27.54
N GLN A 361 -34.69 2.38 26.59
CA GLN A 361 -34.84 3.81 26.85
C GLN A 361 -35.95 4.09 27.86
N LYS A 362 -37.13 3.46 27.71
CA LYS A 362 -38.23 3.57 28.69
C LYS A 362 -37.80 3.12 30.10
N LYS A 363 -37.11 1.99 30.21
CA LYS A 363 -36.58 1.48 31.49
C LYS A 363 -35.50 2.38 32.11
N ALA A 364 -34.66 2.98 31.28
CA ALA A 364 -33.66 3.93 31.74
C ALA A 364 -34.32 5.22 32.25
N MET A 365 -35.27 5.78 31.50
CA MET A 365 -36.01 6.97 31.91
C MET A 365 -36.81 6.72 33.18
N SER A 366 -37.48 5.58 33.34
CA SER A 366 -38.24 5.29 34.57
C SER A 366 -37.35 5.28 35.82
N LYS A 367 -36.08 4.86 35.71
CA LYS A 367 -35.09 4.88 36.81
C LYS A 367 -34.55 6.28 37.15
N PHE A 368 -34.71 7.26 36.27
CA PHE A 368 -34.32 8.65 36.55
C PHE A 368 -35.45 9.43 37.25
N PHE A 369 -36.69 8.95 37.14
CA PHE A 369 -37.88 9.55 37.75
C PHE A 369 -38.44 8.75 38.93
N SER A 370 -37.73 7.70 39.36
CA SER A 370 -37.93 6.98 40.63
C SER A 370 -36.71 7.15 41.49
#